data_AF-A0A951AZI7-F1
#
_entry.id   AF-A0A951AZI7-F1
#
_cell.length_a   1.000
_cell.length_b   1.000
_cell.length_c   1.000
_cell.angle_alpha   90.00
_cell.angle_beta   90.00
_cell.angle_gamma   90.00
#
_symmetry.space_group_name_H-M   'P 1'
#
loop_
_entity.id
_entity.type
_entity.pdbx_description
1 polymer ?
#
loop_
_entity_poly.entity_id
_entity_poly.type
_entity_poly.pdbx_seq_one_letter_code
_entity_poly.pdbx_strand_id
1 'polypeptide(L)' 'MSDVTAKPGPVSPSGLTESEAREFHRIFVTSFIIFTVIAIIAHILVWQWRPWLPGPNGYTTGMLDGVNYIKALLA' A
#
# COMPACT_ATOMS: atom_id res chain seq x y z
N MET A 1 39.59 -19.16 34.36
CA MET A 1 39.56 -19.30 32.90
C MET A 1 38.11 -19.08 32.46
N SER A 2 37.77 -17.80 32.18
CA SER A 2 36.70 -17.30 31.30
C SER A 2 35.22 -17.68 31.49
N ASP A 3 34.64 -17.64 32.70
CA ASP A 3 33.19 -17.39 32.81
C ASP A 3 32.92 -15.90 32.55
N VAL A 4 32.99 -15.55 31.26
CA VAL A 4 32.63 -14.25 30.71
C VAL A 4 31.16 -13.99 31.02
N THR A 5 30.92 -13.25 32.10
CA THR A 5 29.98 -12.14 32.21
C THR A 5 29.12 -11.85 30.97
N ALA A 6 28.14 -12.71 30.70
CA ALA A 6 27.04 -12.39 29.79
C ALA A 6 26.13 -11.37 30.47
N LYS A 7 26.40 -10.08 30.22
CA LYS A 7 25.56 -8.96 30.65
C LYS A 7 24.11 -9.21 30.18
N PRO A 8 23.08 -9.20 31.06
CA PRO A 8 21.71 -9.30 30.61
C PRO A 8 21.38 -8.02 29.84
N GLY A 9 21.44 -8.10 28.51
CA GLY A 9 20.93 -7.05 27.64
C GLY A 9 19.43 -6.91 27.86
N PRO A 10 18.86 -5.69 27.77
CA PRO A 10 17.46 -5.45 28.04
C PRO A 10 16.59 -6.27 27.07
N VAL A 11 15.85 -7.23 27.61
CA VAL A 11 14.82 -7.96 26.87
C VAL A 11 13.73 -6.98 26.46
N SER A 12 13.48 -6.88 25.15
CA SER A 12 12.40 -6.07 24.60
C SER A 12 11.06 -6.48 25.22
N PRO A 13 10.08 -5.57 25.41
CA PRO A 13 8.78 -5.91 26.01
C PRO A 13 7.98 -7.00 25.25
N SER A 14 8.38 -7.33 24.03
CA SER A 14 7.83 -8.41 23.20
C SER A 14 8.47 -9.79 23.47
N GLY A 15 9.49 -9.89 24.34
CA GLY A 15 10.16 -11.16 24.69
C GLY A 15 11.09 -11.73 23.62
N LEU A 16 11.34 -11.00 22.52
CA LEU A 16 12.17 -11.44 21.41
C LEU A 16 13.58 -10.86 21.47
N THR A 17 14.58 -11.67 21.12
CA THR A 17 15.94 -11.18 20.87
C THR A 17 15.96 -10.29 19.63
N GLU A 18 16.90 -9.33 19.56
CA GLU A 18 16.99 -8.42 18.41
C GLU A 18 17.20 -9.16 17.07
N SER A 19 17.84 -10.32 17.12
CA SER A 19 18.00 -11.25 15.99
C SER A 19 16.67 -11.81 15.49
N GLU A 20 15.82 -12.31 16.38
CA GLU A 20 14.54 -12.92 16.01
C GLU A 20 13.56 -11.87 15.46
N ALA A 21 13.53 -10.68 16.07
CA ALA A 21 12.71 -9.57 15.59
C ALA A 21 13.10 -9.15 14.16
N ARG A 22 14.40 -9.18 13.83
CA ARG A 22 14.91 -8.80 12.51
C ARG A 22 14.60 -9.83 11.43
N GLU A 23 14.58 -11.11 11.80
CA GLU A 23 14.24 -12.20 10.88
C GLU A 23 12.75 -12.19 10.53
N PHE A 24 11.87 -12.04 11.52
CA PHE A 24 10.44 -11.83 11.28
C PHE A 24 10.18 -10.59 10.42
N HIS A 25 10.84 -9.47 10.76
CA HIS A 25 10.67 -8.22 10.04
C HIS A 25 11.09 -8.34 8.57
N ARG A 26 12.18 -9.06 8.27
CA ARG A 26 12.62 -9.29 6.88
C ARG A 26 11.56 -10.01 6.05
N ILE A 27 10.97 -11.08 6.60
CA ILE A 27 9.96 -11.87 5.90
C ILE A 27 8.66 -11.06 5.73
N PHE A 28 8.24 -10.35 6.78
CA PHE A 28 7.07 -9.48 6.75
C PHE A 28 7.19 -8.37 5.72
N VAL A 29 8.32 -7.64 5.69
CA VAL A 29 8.53 -6.55 4.72
C VAL A 29 8.55 -7.09 3.30
N THR A 30 9.17 -8.25 3.07
CA THR A 30 9.21 -8.85 1.74
C THR A 30 7.80 -9.18 1.21
N SER A 31 6.97 -9.84 2.02
CA SER A 31 5.59 -10.17 1.62
C SER A 31 4.69 -8.93 1.51
N PHE A 32 4.85 -7.97 2.42
CA PHE A 32 4.11 -6.71 2.42
C PHE A 32 4.38 -5.88 1.16
N ILE A 33 5.63 -5.82 0.69
CA ILE A 33 5.99 -5.13 -0.56
C ILE A 33 5.31 -5.80 -1.75
N ILE A 34 5.39 -7.12 -1.88
CA ILE A 34 4.76 -7.87 -2.98
C ILE A 34 3.24 -7.63 -2.99
N PHE A 35 2.59 -7.72 -1.83
CA PHE A 35 1.16 -7.45 -1.70
C PHE A 35 0.81 -6.01 -2.10
N THR A 36 1.61 -5.04 -1.67
CA THR A 36 1.38 -3.61 -1.95
C THR A 36 1.49 -3.31 -3.44
N VAL A 37 2.46 -3.91 -4.14
CA VAL A 37 2.59 -3.78 -5.60
C VAL A 37 1.33 -4.28 -6.32
N ILE A 38 0.83 -5.46 -5.93
CA ILE A 38 -0.41 -6.02 -6.49
C ILE A 38 -1.60 -5.11 -6.17
N ALA A 39 -1.69 -4.60 -4.95
CA ALA A 39 -2.76 -3.70 -4.54
C ALA A 39 -2.76 -2.40 -5.36
N ILE A 40 -1.59 -1.79 -5.63
CA ILE A 40 -1.48 -0.58 -6.45
C ILE A 40 -2.07 -0.83 -7.85
N ILE A 41 -1.71 -1.94 -8.50
CA ILE A 41 -2.22 -2.30 -9.83
C ILE A 41 -3.74 -2.46 -9.81
N ALA A 42 -4.27 -3.17 -8.81
CA ALA A 42 -5.71 -3.35 -8.67
C ALA A 42 -6.46 -2.02 -8.46
N HIS A 43 -5.92 -1.11 -7.64
CA HIS A 43 -6.54 0.19 -7.39
C HIS A 43 -6.52 1.08 -8.64
N ILE A 44 -5.45 1.05 -9.44
CA ILE A 44 -5.41 1.76 -10.73
C ILE A 44 -6.49 1.22 -11.67
N LEU A 45 -6.64 -0.11 -11.77
CA LEU A 45 -7.65 -0.72 -12.63
C LEU A 45 -9.08 -0.33 -12.19
N VAL A 46 -9.35 -0.38 -10.89
CA VAL A 46 -10.64 0.04 -10.32
C VAL A 46 -10.86 1.53 -10.56
N TRP A 47 -9.82 2.36 -10.46
CA TRP A 47 -9.91 3.79 -10.76
C TRP A 47 -10.33 4.05 -12.21
N GLN A 48 -9.82 3.28 -13.17
CA GLN A 48 -10.25 3.39 -14.56
C GLN A 48 -11.71 2.96 -14.76
N TRP A 49 -12.20 1.98 -13.99
CA TRP A 49 -13.59 1.50 -14.08
C TRP A 49 -14.60 2.43 -13.38
N ARG A 50 -14.26 2.94 -12.19
CA ARG A 50 -15.08 3.83 -11.37
C ARG A 50 -14.19 4.81 -10.60
N PRO A 51 -13.86 5.98 -11.20
CA PRO A 51 -13.02 6.97 -10.54
C PRO A 51 -13.76 7.51 -9.31
N TRP A 52 -13.13 7.41 -8.14
CA TRP A 52 -13.76 7.78 -6.87
C TRP A 52 -13.41 9.19 -6.38
N LEU A 53 -12.36 9.84 -6.92
CA LEU A 53 -12.13 11.28 -6.68
C LEU A 53 -12.67 12.09 -7.87
N PRO A 54 -13.81 12.78 -7.69
CA PRO A 54 -14.26 13.73 -8.68
C PRO A 54 -13.39 14.98 -8.71
N GLY A 55 -13.22 15.58 -9.89
CA GLY A 55 -12.60 16.90 -10.02
C GLY A 55 -13.47 18.03 -9.41
N PRO A 56 -13.08 19.30 -9.61
CA PRO A 56 -13.80 20.47 -9.07
C PRO A 56 -15.30 20.54 -9.42
N ASN A 57 -15.73 19.78 -10.44
CA ASN A 57 -17.10 19.74 -10.95
C ASN A 57 -17.91 18.49 -10.52
N GLY A 58 -17.40 17.65 -9.60
CA GLY A 58 -18.13 16.51 -9.04
C GLY A 58 -18.05 15.18 -9.83
N TYR A 59 -18.83 14.18 -9.42
CA TYR A 59 -18.84 12.80 -9.98
C TYR A 59 -19.45 12.71 -11.40
N THR A 60 -19.81 13.84 -12.00
CA THR A 60 -20.52 13.95 -13.28
C THR A 60 -19.63 13.69 -14.50
N THR A 61 -18.30 13.68 -14.31
CA THR A 61 -17.30 13.57 -15.39
C THR A 61 -17.51 12.32 -16.28
N GLY A 62 -17.80 11.15 -15.71
CA GLY A 62 -17.89 9.91 -16.50
C GLY A 62 -19.06 9.82 -17.49
N MET A 63 -20.16 10.57 -17.31
CA MET A 63 -21.34 10.51 -18.19
C MET A 63 -21.54 11.80 -18.99
N LEU A 64 -21.11 12.96 -18.46
CA LEU A 64 -21.17 14.23 -19.17
C LEU A 64 -20.13 14.32 -20.31
N ASP A 65 -18.96 13.71 -20.17
CA ASP A 65 -17.92 13.74 -21.20
C ASP A 65 -18.37 13.05 -22.51
N GLY A 66 -19.10 11.94 -22.40
CA GLY A 66 -19.68 11.25 -23.55
C GLY A 66 -20.78 12.06 -24.25
N VAL A 67 -21.64 12.73 -23.48
CA VAL A 67 -22.71 13.60 -24.04
C VAL A 67 -22.13 14.85 -24.69
N ASN A 68 -21.09 15.45 -24.10
CA ASN A 68 -20.40 16.63 -24.65
C ASN A 68 -19.62 16.29 -25.92
N TYR A 69 -18.97 15.13 -25.98
CA TYR A 69 -18.32 14.62 -27.20
C TYR A 69 -19.32 14.47 -28.36
N ILE A 70 -20.48 13.86 -28.10
CA ILE A 70 -21.54 13.70 -29.10
C ILE A 70 -22.12 15.05 -29.52
N LYS A 71 -22.35 15.97 -28.57
CA LYS A 71 -22.79 17.34 -28.87
C LYS A 71 -21.81 18.08 -29.77
N ALA A 72 -20.50 17.95 -29.56
CA ALA A 72 -19.48 18.59 -30.37
C ALA A 72 -19.37 17.98 -31.78
N LEU A 73 -19.75 16.72 -31.95
CA LEU A 73 -19.78 16.04 -33.25
C LEU A 73 -21.03 16.36 -34.08
N LEU A 74 -22.12 16.75 -33.41
CA LEU A 74 -23.42 17.07 -34.01
C LEU A 74 -23.70 18.58 -34.11
N ALA A 75 -22.77 19.43 -33.68
CA ALA A 75 -22.80 20.89 -33.82
C ALA A 75 -21.90 21.31 -34.98
#